data_AF-A0A922S3E0-F1
#
_entry.id   AF-A0A922S3E0-F1
#
_cell.length_a   1.000
_cell.length_b   1.000
_cell.length_c   1.000
_cell.angle_alpha   90.00
_cell.angle_beta   90.00
_cell.angle_gamma   90.00
#
_symmetry.space_group_name_H-M   'P 1'
#
loop_
_entity.id
_entity.type
_entity.pdbx_description
1 polymer ?
#
loop_
_entity_poly.entity_id
_entity_poly.type
_entity_poly.pdbx_seq_one_letter_code
_entity_poly.pdbx_strand_id
1 'polypeptide(L)'
;MMSISFMPNTLDDFGRKTFIRSLFPDNSKLFKALGGLLYKLTRNADDLRLAFNQNVLNIVDVQLLQRQDMLFVDKSAMKYLQIIDFHETYKINRGILPSEANISPTLFSATELQKWMGSPISSKEVITGRLDAVEFFLGGKGTQLLSEIRTLLKKVGNIQKIILRMQTSSAIPSDWRTIIHTLDAIEALITMCKPYCEKLYPVQELLLTNFDSAIIGNVKSWLVHVIDTEKTEKEQRFVVRRGVDTTLDKWNETYACLPDLLSQLAEDELGKLRENIRTCGLIYFPLVSN
;
A
#
# COMPACT_ATOMS: atom_id res chain seq x y z
N MET A 1 -0.63 -29.68 -10.82
CA MET A 1 -0.64 -28.59 -11.83
C MET A 1 -0.93 -27.31 -11.10
N MET A 2 -0.02 -26.34 -11.15
CA MET A 2 -0.17 -25.06 -10.46
C MET A 2 -1.35 -24.31 -11.08
N SER A 3 -2.39 -24.01 -10.29
CA SER A 3 -3.49 -23.15 -10.69
C SER A 3 -2.93 -21.74 -10.87
N ILE A 4 -2.84 -21.28 -12.11
CA ILE A 4 -2.39 -19.95 -12.44
C ILE A 4 -3.61 -19.02 -12.29
N SER A 5 -3.54 -18.06 -11.37
CA SER A 5 -4.65 -17.17 -10.96
C SER A 5 -5.25 -16.32 -12.10
N PHE A 6 -4.48 -16.06 -13.16
CA PHE A 6 -4.92 -15.30 -14.34
C PHE A 6 -5.52 -16.17 -15.46
N MET A 7 -5.58 -17.49 -15.27
CA MET A 7 -6.17 -18.38 -16.26
C MET A 7 -7.67 -18.56 -16.01
N PRO A 8 -8.53 -18.44 -17.03
CA PRO A 8 -9.95 -18.71 -16.86
C PRO A 8 -10.17 -20.13 -16.32
N ASN A 9 -10.81 -20.23 -15.16
CA ASN A 9 -11.04 -21.51 -14.47
C ASN A 9 -11.91 -22.50 -15.28
N THR A 10 -12.57 -22.02 -16.34
CA THR A 10 -13.47 -22.75 -17.23
C THR A 10 -12.78 -23.44 -18.42
N LEU A 11 -11.46 -23.30 -18.59
CA LEU A 11 -10.76 -23.90 -19.73
C LEU A 11 -10.36 -25.35 -19.46
N ASP A 12 -10.76 -26.25 -20.37
CA ASP A 12 -10.26 -27.62 -20.50
C ASP A 12 -8.74 -27.64 -20.70
N ASP A 13 -8.08 -28.75 -20.34
CA ASP A 13 -6.62 -28.90 -20.35
C ASP A 13 -5.96 -28.55 -21.72
N PHE A 14 -6.72 -28.70 -22.81
CA PHE A 14 -6.35 -28.24 -24.14
C PHE A 14 -6.38 -26.70 -24.27
N GLY A 15 -7.46 -26.05 -23.83
CA GLY A 15 -7.58 -24.59 -23.81
C GLY A 15 -6.52 -23.91 -22.94
N ARG A 16 -6.14 -24.55 -21.82
CA ARG A 16 -5.03 -24.12 -20.96
C ARG A 16 -3.69 -24.11 -21.70
N LYS A 17 -3.40 -25.19 -22.43
CA LYS A 17 -2.17 -25.30 -23.24
C LYS A 17 -2.15 -24.31 -24.40
N THR A 18 -3.29 -24.08 -25.04
CA THR A 18 -3.41 -23.10 -26.14
C THR A 18 -3.22 -21.67 -25.64
N PHE A 19 -3.78 -21.30 -24.48
CA PHE A 19 -3.60 -20.00 -23.85
C PHE A 19 -2.14 -19.73 -23.46
N ILE A 20 -1.48 -20.73 -22.87
CA ILE A 20 -0.05 -20.62 -22.53
C ILE A 20 0.80 -20.50 -23.80
N ARG A 21 0.46 -21.23 -24.87
CA ARG A 21 1.15 -21.11 -26.17
C ARG A 21 0.91 -19.77 -26.86
N SER A 22 -0.26 -19.14 -26.69
CA SER A 22 -0.49 -17.78 -27.21
C SER A 22 0.30 -16.72 -26.46
N LEU A 23 0.55 -16.89 -25.16
CA LEU A 23 1.37 -15.98 -24.36
C LEU A 23 2.87 -16.11 -24.66
N PHE A 24 3.32 -17.31 -25.03
CA PHE A 24 4.73 -17.60 -25.32
C PHE A 24 4.87 -18.29 -26.68
N PRO A 25 4.74 -17.56 -27.81
CA PRO A 25 4.98 -18.14 -29.12
C PRO A 25 6.44 -18.63 -29.22
N ASP A 26 6.59 -19.95 -29.43
CA ASP A 26 7.80 -20.69 -29.79
C ASP A 26 9.06 -20.62 -28.90
N ASN A 27 9.04 -19.86 -27.80
CA ASN A 27 10.23 -19.64 -26.97
C ASN A 27 10.34 -20.62 -25.79
N SER A 28 10.72 -21.87 -26.08
CA SER A 28 10.83 -22.96 -25.10
C SER A 28 11.74 -22.67 -23.89
N LYS A 29 12.73 -21.77 -24.03
CA LYS A 29 13.64 -21.39 -22.96
C LYS A 29 13.00 -20.45 -21.94
N LEU A 30 12.23 -19.46 -22.40
CA LEU A 30 11.50 -18.52 -21.53
C LEU A 30 10.46 -19.26 -20.70
N PHE A 31 9.73 -20.18 -21.32
CA PHE A 31 8.75 -21.00 -20.62
C PHE A 31 9.40 -21.88 -19.53
N LYS A 32 10.55 -22.49 -19.82
CA LYS A 32 11.32 -23.27 -18.83
C LYS A 32 11.85 -22.39 -17.70
N ALA A 33 12.36 -21.20 -18.00
CA ALA A 33 12.84 -20.26 -16.99
C ALA A 33 11.71 -19.76 -16.09
N LEU A 34 10.55 -19.41 -16.67
CA LEU A 34 9.35 -19.04 -15.93
C LEU A 34 8.89 -20.18 -15.03
N GLY A 35 8.80 -21.40 -15.56
CA GLY A 35 8.44 -22.60 -14.79
C GLY A 35 9.41 -22.84 -13.62
N GLY A 36 10.71 -22.68 -13.84
CA GLY A 36 11.73 -22.76 -12.79
C GLY A 36 11.59 -21.67 -11.72
N LEU A 37 11.32 -20.43 -12.14
CA LEU A 37 11.09 -19.31 -11.23
C LEU A 37 9.83 -19.54 -10.38
N LEU A 38 8.71 -19.91 -11.00
CA LEU A 38 7.45 -20.22 -10.31
C LEU A 38 7.62 -21.39 -9.34
N TYR A 39 8.33 -22.45 -9.75
CA TYR A 39 8.66 -23.57 -8.87
C TYR A 39 9.49 -23.11 -7.66
N LYS A 40 10.48 -22.24 -7.87
CA LYS A 40 11.32 -21.73 -6.78
C LYS A 40 10.54 -20.79 -5.85
N LEU A 41 9.69 -19.92 -6.39
CA LEU A 41 8.84 -19.01 -5.63
C LEU A 41 7.81 -19.75 -4.78
N THR A 42 7.17 -20.78 -5.34
CA THR A 42 6.22 -21.62 -4.59
C THR A 42 6.90 -22.49 -3.54
N ARG A 43 8.10 -23.00 -3.81
CA ARG A 43 8.85 -23.81 -2.84
C ARG A 43 9.47 -22.98 -1.71
N ASN A 44 9.86 -21.75 -1.99
CA ASN A 44 10.32 -20.79 -0.98
C ASN A 44 9.15 -19.94 -0.43
N ALA A 45 7.89 -20.32 -0.67
CA ALA A 45 6.75 -19.51 -0.26
C ALA A 45 6.74 -19.26 1.24
N ASP A 46 7.18 -20.21 2.06
CA ASP A 46 7.26 -20.06 3.52
C ASP A 46 8.38 -19.11 3.99
N ASP A 47 9.55 -19.11 3.35
CA ASP A 47 10.61 -18.14 3.62
C ASP A 47 10.24 -16.74 3.12
N LEU A 48 9.55 -16.66 1.97
CA LEU A 48 9.02 -15.40 1.43
C LEU A 48 7.83 -14.89 2.26
N ARG A 49 7.02 -15.79 2.84
CA ARG A 49 5.98 -15.47 3.82
C ARG A 49 6.57 -14.75 5.03
N LEU A 50 7.70 -15.24 5.53
CA LEU A 50 8.43 -14.64 6.66
C LEU A 50 9.12 -13.32 6.28
N ALA A 51 9.73 -13.24 5.09
CA ALA A 51 10.44 -12.04 4.64
C ALA A 51 9.50 -10.88 4.25
N PHE A 52 8.33 -11.19 3.68
CA PHE A 52 7.38 -10.20 3.18
C PHE A 52 6.12 -10.04 4.05
N ASN A 53 5.95 -10.83 5.13
CA ASN A 53 4.69 -10.94 5.90
C ASN A 53 3.47 -11.21 4.99
N GLN A 54 3.66 -12.01 3.94
CA GLN A 54 2.63 -12.32 2.94
C GLN A 54 2.13 -13.75 3.04
N ASN A 55 0.88 -13.95 3.48
CA ASN A 55 0.28 -15.30 3.55
C ASN A 55 0.03 -15.93 2.16
N VAL A 56 -0.09 -15.13 1.10
CA VAL A 56 -0.38 -15.61 -0.26
C VAL A 56 0.46 -14.83 -1.28
N LEU A 57 1.38 -15.52 -1.96
CA LEU A 57 1.99 -15.02 -3.19
C LEU A 57 0.92 -15.02 -4.28
N ASN A 58 0.24 -13.89 -4.49
CA ASN A 58 -0.74 -13.76 -5.56
C ASN A 58 -0.06 -13.21 -6.81
N ILE A 59 0.15 -14.08 -7.80
CA ILE A 59 0.66 -13.67 -9.11
C ILE A 59 -0.53 -13.16 -9.91
N VAL A 60 -0.60 -11.83 -10.04
CA VAL A 60 -1.72 -11.15 -10.69
C VAL A 60 -1.62 -11.24 -12.22
N ASP A 61 -0.41 -11.08 -12.76
CA ASP A 61 -0.20 -11.03 -14.21
C ASP A 61 1.22 -11.51 -14.58
N VAL A 62 1.39 -11.98 -15.82
CA VAL A 62 2.67 -12.33 -16.44
C VAL A 62 2.73 -11.69 -17.82
N GLN A 63 3.55 -10.65 -17.95
CA GLN A 63 3.70 -9.90 -19.19
C GLN A 63 5.01 -10.27 -19.91
N LEU A 64 4.93 -10.48 -21.23
CA LEU A 64 6.10 -10.65 -22.07
C LEU A 64 6.66 -9.28 -22.45
N LEU A 65 7.83 -8.93 -21.92
CA LEU A 65 8.53 -7.72 -22.31
C LEU A 65 9.24 -7.94 -23.65
N GLN A 66 8.72 -7.33 -24.72
CA GLN A 66 9.34 -7.36 -26.03
C GLN A 66 10.45 -6.32 -26.12
N ARG A 67 11.61 -6.71 -26.67
CA ARG A 67 12.83 -5.88 -26.75
C ARG A 67 12.67 -4.66 -27.66
N GLN A 68 11.67 -4.65 -28.54
CA GLN A 68 11.53 -3.64 -29.60
C GLN A 68 11.22 -2.24 -29.05
N ASP A 69 10.64 -2.15 -27.85
CA ASP A 69 10.20 -0.90 -27.23
C ASP A 69 11.22 -0.30 -26.23
N MET A 70 12.38 -0.93 -26.05
CA MET A 70 13.40 -0.50 -25.09
C MET A 70 14.80 -0.44 -25.72
N LEU A 71 15.55 0.60 -25.37
CA LEU A 71 16.94 0.75 -25.74
C LEU A 71 17.80 -0.21 -24.90
N PHE A 72 18.56 -1.07 -25.57
CA PHE A 72 19.55 -1.89 -24.90
C PHE A 72 20.74 -1.02 -24.47
N VAL A 73 20.97 -0.95 -23.17
CA VAL A 73 22.17 -0.33 -22.59
C VAL A 73 23.06 -1.46 -22.07
N ASP A 74 24.30 -1.55 -22.57
CA ASP A 74 25.23 -2.56 -22.05
C ASP A 74 25.58 -2.28 -20.58
N LYS A 75 25.94 -3.34 -19.83
CA LYS A 75 26.35 -3.23 -18.42
C LYS A 75 27.51 -2.24 -18.24
N SER A 76 28.44 -2.20 -19.18
CA SER A 76 29.56 -1.25 -19.16
C SER A 76 29.05 0.18 -19.31
N ALA A 77 28.14 0.42 -20.26
CA ALA A 77 27.53 1.73 -20.48
C ALA A 77 26.69 2.18 -19.26
N MET A 78 25.90 1.30 -18.65
CA MET A 78 25.16 1.60 -17.42
C MET A 78 26.08 2.03 -16.28
N LYS A 79 27.28 1.43 -16.19
CA LYS A 79 28.30 1.76 -15.19
C LYS A 79 28.98 3.10 -15.49
N TYR A 80 29.43 3.31 -16.73
CA TYR A 80 30.08 4.58 -17.12
C TYR A 80 29.13 5.78 -17.07
N LEU A 81 27.84 5.56 -17.35
CA LEU A 81 26.77 6.56 -17.23
C LEU A 81 26.24 6.68 -15.80
N GLN A 82 26.75 5.90 -14.85
CA GLN A 82 26.37 5.91 -13.43
C GLN A 82 24.86 5.73 -13.18
N ILE A 83 24.19 4.92 -14.01
CA ILE A 83 22.74 4.71 -13.94
C ILE A 83 22.36 3.75 -12.78
N ILE A 84 23.16 2.71 -12.53
CA ILE A 84 22.82 1.61 -11.60
C ILE A 84 23.71 1.56 -10.34
N ASP A 85 24.89 2.18 -10.35
CA ASP A 85 25.80 2.26 -9.18
C ASP A 85 25.32 3.25 -8.11
N PHE A 86 24.02 3.25 -7.80
CA PHE A 86 23.40 3.97 -6.70
C PHE A 86 23.59 3.27 -5.33
N HIS A 87 24.18 2.06 -5.29
CA HIS A 87 23.96 1.15 -4.17
C HIS A 87 25.02 1.16 -3.04
N GLU A 88 26.20 1.78 -3.14
CA GLU A 88 27.16 1.67 -2.01
C GLU A 88 27.92 2.95 -1.58
N THR A 89 27.73 4.11 -2.20
CA THR A 89 28.56 5.30 -1.87
C THR A 89 27.85 6.66 -1.83
N TYR A 90 26.53 6.72 -1.64
CA TYR A 90 25.88 7.99 -1.29
C TYR A 90 25.60 8.14 0.21
N LYS A 91 26.68 8.02 1.01
CA LYS A 91 26.85 8.94 2.12
C LYS A 91 27.10 10.30 1.49
N ILE A 92 26.11 11.18 1.58
CA ILE A 92 26.19 12.65 1.54
C ILE A 92 27.56 13.17 1.06
N ASN A 93 27.69 13.53 -0.23
CA ASN A 93 28.45 14.68 -0.75
C ASN A 93 28.77 14.54 -2.25
N ARG A 94 28.17 15.44 -3.04
CA ARG A 94 28.61 15.94 -4.36
C ARG A 94 28.87 14.92 -5.49
N GLY A 95 28.03 14.98 -6.53
CA GLY A 95 28.51 14.73 -7.90
C GLY A 95 27.50 14.17 -8.92
N ILE A 96 27.08 15.06 -9.83
CA ILE A 96 26.81 14.85 -11.28
C ILE A 96 25.60 13.97 -11.68
N LEU A 97 24.45 14.18 -11.04
CA LEU A 97 23.14 14.37 -11.68
C LEU A 97 22.31 15.19 -10.66
N PRO A 98 21.59 16.23 -11.10
CA PRO A 98 21.45 17.44 -10.30
C PRO A 98 20.59 17.21 -9.06
N SER A 99 21.13 17.66 -7.93
CA SER A 99 20.43 18.02 -6.70
C SER A 99 19.29 19.05 -6.89
N GLU A 100 18.99 19.44 -8.12
CA GLU A 100 17.92 20.37 -8.50
C GLU A 100 16.60 19.64 -8.79
N ALA A 101 16.64 18.33 -9.07
CA ALA A 101 15.44 17.52 -9.07
C ALA A 101 15.08 17.23 -7.61
N ASN A 102 14.33 18.14 -6.99
CA ASN A 102 13.58 17.92 -5.75
C ASN A 102 12.56 16.78 -5.96
N ILE A 103 13.05 15.55 -6.14
CA ILE A 103 12.25 14.35 -6.24
C ILE A 103 11.85 14.02 -4.80
N SER A 104 10.59 14.25 -4.49
CA SER A 104 10.03 13.87 -3.20
C SER A 104 10.28 12.38 -2.95
N PRO A 105 10.80 11.99 -1.78
CA PRO A 105 11.11 10.61 -1.45
C PRO A 105 9.82 9.88 -1.05
N THR A 106 8.87 9.77 -1.96
CA THR A 106 7.89 8.69 -1.91
C THR A 106 8.63 7.43 -2.37
N LEU A 107 8.70 6.39 -1.54
CA LEU A 107 9.46 5.15 -1.82
C LEU A 107 9.23 4.55 -3.23
N PHE A 108 8.08 4.83 -3.84
CA PHE A 108 7.72 4.42 -5.19
C PHE A 108 8.40 5.24 -6.30
N SER A 109 8.64 6.54 -6.11
CA SER A 109 9.20 7.41 -7.17
C SER A 109 10.68 7.12 -7.44
N ALA A 110 11.46 6.81 -6.40
CA ALA A 110 12.88 6.48 -6.56
C ALA A 110 13.09 5.16 -7.31
N THR A 111 12.27 4.14 -7.01
CA THR A 111 12.38 2.81 -7.63
C THR A 111 11.88 2.81 -9.08
N GLU A 112 10.81 3.55 -9.38
CA GLU A 112 10.27 3.61 -10.74
C GLU A 112 11.13 4.49 -11.66
N LEU A 113 11.67 5.60 -11.15
CA LEU A 113 12.63 6.41 -11.91
C LEU A 113 13.91 5.62 -12.21
N GLN A 114 14.40 4.83 -11.25
CA GLN A 114 15.54 3.95 -11.48
C GLN A 114 15.26 2.93 -12.58
N LYS A 115 14.05 2.35 -12.63
CA LYS A 115 13.64 1.47 -13.75
C LYS A 115 13.64 2.21 -15.08
N TRP A 116 13.09 3.41 -15.14
CA TRP A 116 13.03 4.20 -16.38
C TRP A 116 14.43 4.55 -16.88
N MET A 117 15.36 4.87 -15.98
CA MET A 117 16.75 5.16 -16.32
C MET A 117 17.50 3.89 -16.78
N GLY A 118 17.24 2.75 -16.15
CA GLY A 118 17.86 1.46 -16.50
C GLY A 118 17.29 0.81 -17.76
N SER A 119 16.13 1.25 -18.23
CA SER A 119 15.47 0.73 -19.44
C SER A 119 14.81 1.87 -20.22
N PRO A 120 15.61 2.69 -20.94
CA PRO A 120 15.09 3.79 -21.74
C PRO A 120 14.14 3.28 -22.83
N ILE A 121 13.07 4.02 -23.08
CA ILE A 121 12.04 3.64 -24.05
C ILE A 121 12.48 4.07 -25.45
N SER A 122 12.15 3.29 -26.49
CA SER A 122 12.45 3.61 -27.89
C SER A 122 11.25 4.20 -28.66
N SER A 123 10.01 4.03 -28.17
CA SER A 123 8.81 4.59 -28.79
C SER A 123 8.81 6.12 -28.72
N LYS A 124 8.71 6.74 -29.90
CA LYS A 124 8.63 8.19 -30.05
C LYS A 124 7.37 8.74 -29.38
N GLU A 125 6.24 8.05 -29.54
CA GLU A 125 4.94 8.45 -28.99
C GLU A 125 5.00 8.55 -27.47
N VAL A 126 5.59 7.54 -26.81
CA VAL A 126 5.74 7.51 -25.35
C VAL A 126 6.72 8.58 -24.87
N ILE A 127 7.82 8.79 -25.60
CA ILE A 127 8.79 9.85 -25.28
C ILE A 127 8.14 11.22 -25.38
N THR A 128 7.47 11.52 -26.50
CA THR A 128 6.79 12.80 -26.73
C THR A 128 5.72 13.04 -25.67
N GLY A 129 4.86 12.05 -25.39
CA GLY A 129 3.85 12.19 -24.34
C GLY A 129 4.43 12.49 -22.95
N ARG A 130 5.56 11.86 -22.59
CA ARG A 130 6.27 12.16 -21.32
C ARG A 130 6.86 13.57 -21.32
N LEU A 131 7.46 14.01 -22.43
CA LEU A 131 8.05 15.34 -22.56
C LEU A 131 6.98 16.44 -22.49
N ASP A 132 5.85 16.25 -23.18
CA ASP A 132 4.73 17.19 -23.16
C ASP A 132 4.17 17.37 -21.74
N ALA A 133 4.07 16.27 -20.98
CA ALA A 133 3.64 16.31 -19.58
C ALA A 133 4.65 17.08 -18.70
N VAL A 134 5.95 16.88 -18.92
CA VAL A 134 7.00 17.63 -18.21
C VAL A 134 6.95 19.12 -18.56
N GLU A 135 6.81 19.46 -19.83
CA GLU A 135 6.67 20.84 -20.30
C GLU A 135 5.46 21.54 -19.66
N PHE A 136 4.33 20.84 -19.57
CA PHE A 136 3.14 21.34 -18.87
C PHE A 136 3.43 21.66 -17.40
N PHE A 137 4.13 20.80 -16.67
CA PHE A 137 4.46 21.04 -15.26
C PHE A 137 5.51 22.14 -15.05
N LEU A 138 6.37 22.38 -16.05
CA LEU A 138 7.35 23.47 -16.04
C LEU A 138 6.73 24.84 -16.36
N GLY A 139 5.54 24.88 -16.97
CA GLY A 139 4.90 26.12 -17.42
C GLY A 139 3.74 26.62 -16.55
N GLY A 140 3.73 27.93 -16.25
CA GLY A 140 2.57 28.69 -15.77
C GLY A 140 1.79 28.03 -14.63
N LYS A 141 0.51 27.69 -14.88
CA LYS A 141 -0.41 27.06 -13.90
C LYS A 141 0.02 25.64 -13.49
N GLY A 142 0.84 24.96 -14.30
CA GLY A 142 1.31 23.60 -14.03
C GLY A 142 2.27 23.52 -12.85
N THR A 143 3.06 24.56 -12.58
CA THR A 143 4.00 24.58 -11.45
C THR A 143 3.29 24.67 -10.10
N GLN A 144 2.22 25.46 -10.03
CA GLN A 144 1.37 25.50 -8.83
C GLN A 144 0.70 24.14 -8.62
N LEU A 145 0.10 23.58 -9.67
CA LEU A 145 -0.50 22.24 -9.63
C LEU A 145 0.50 21.17 -9.16
N LEU A 146 1.74 21.21 -9.66
CA LEU A 146 2.80 20.28 -9.25
C LEU A 146 3.11 20.40 -7.75
N SER A 147 3.15 21.63 -7.23
CA SER A 147 3.39 21.85 -5.80
C SER A 147 2.28 21.24 -4.95
N GLU A 148 1.02 21.44 -5.34
CA GLU A 148 -0.15 20.89 -4.65
C GLU A 148 -0.16 19.37 -4.75
N ILE A 149 0.07 18.80 -5.94
CA ILE A 149 0.19 17.35 -6.15
C ILE A 149 1.27 16.76 -5.24
N ARG A 150 2.45 17.39 -5.15
CA ARG A 150 3.53 16.93 -4.25
C ARG A 150 3.12 16.93 -2.79
N THR A 151 2.34 17.92 -2.34
CA THR A 151 1.85 17.93 -0.95
C THR A 151 0.84 16.83 -0.67
N LEU A 152 -0.03 16.51 -1.64
CA LEU A 152 -1.01 15.44 -1.50
C LEU A 152 -0.38 14.05 -1.59
N LEU A 153 0.57 13.84 -2.52
CA LEU A 153 1.29 12.57 -2.64
C LEU A 153 2.08 12.21 -1.37
N LYS A 154 2.55 13.20 -0.60
CA LYS A 154 3.18 12.93 0.71
C LYS A 154 2.20 12.36 1.75
N LYS A 155 0.90 12.62 1.60
CA LYS A 155 -0.15 12.11 2.49
C LYS A 155 -0.63 10.71 2.09
N VAL A 156 -0.32 10.28 0.86
CA VAL A 156 -0.65 8.95 0.36
C VAL A 156 0.27 7.93 1.04
N GLY A 157 -0.31 7.09 1.90
CA GLY A 157 0.39 6.01 2.57
C GLY A 157 0.57 4.79 1.67
N ASN A 158 1.39 3.83 2.12
CA ASN A 158 1.56 2.56 1.43
C ASN A 158 0.37 1.63 1.70
N ILE A 159 -0.71 1.81 0.93
CA ILE A 159 -1.95 1.04 1.04
C ILE A 159 -1.72 -0.46 0.84
N GLN A 160 -0.83 -0.86 -0.08
CA GLN A 160 -0.51 -2.29 -0.30
C GLN A 160 0.02 -2.95 0.97
N LYS A 161 0.96 -2.28 1.66
CA LYS A 161 1.51 -2.76 2.93
C LYS A 161 0.44 -2.79 4.03
N ILE A 162 -0.46 -1.80 4.07
CA ILE A 162 -1.53 -1.75 5.07
C ILE A 162 -2.56 -2.87 4.84
N ILE A 163 -3.04 -3.05 3.61
CA ILE A 163 -3.97 -4.15 3.25
C ILE A 163 -3.36 -5.49 3.65
N LEU A 164 -2.06 -5.66 3.41
CA LEU A 164 -1.38 -6.88 3.78
C LEU A 164 -1.38 -7.15 5.29
N ARG A 165 -1.15 -6.11 6.09
CA ARG A 165 -1.24 -6.20 7.55
C ARG A 165 -2.66 -6.51 8.02
N MET A 166 -3.67 -5.96 7.36
CA MET A 166 -5.07 -6.27 7.63
C MET A 166 -5.41 -7.72 7.33
N GLN A 167 -4.94 -8.26 6.20
CA GLN A 167 -5.13 -9.67 5.82
C GLN A 167 -4.47 -10.65 6.80
N THR A 168 -3.46 -10.19 7.54
CA THR A 168 -2.76 -10.97 8.58
C THR A 168 -3.24 -10.65 9.99
N SER A 169 -4.34 -9.90 10.13
CA SER A 169 -4.88 -9.45 11.43
C SER A 169 -3.88 -8.69 12.30
N SER A 170 -2.89 -8.04 11.68
CA SER A 170 -1.77 -7.33 12.32
C SER A 170 -1.79 -5.82 12.09
N ALA A 171 -2.97 -5.28 11.75
CA ALA A 171 -3.16 -3.84 11.52
C ALA A 171 -2.99 -3.05 12.82
N ILE A 172 -2.20 -1.97 12.77
CA ILE A 172 -1.99 -1.05 13.89
C ILE A 172 -3.00 0.11 13.81
N PRO A 173 -3.38 0.73 14.94
CA PRO A 173 -4.18 1.95 15.00
C PRO A 173 -3.89 3.02 13.93
N SER A 174 -2.60 3.33 13.68
CA SER A 174 -2.17 4.33 12.69
C SER A 174 -2.46 3.93 11.23
N ASP A 175 -2.61 2.65 10.93
CA ASP A 175 -2.93 2.17 9.58
C ASP A 175 -4.33 2.66 9.15
N TRP A 176 -5.31 2.65 10.07
CA TRP A 176 -6.69 3.08 9.81
C TRP A 176 -6.78 4.56 9.45
N ARG A 177 -6.07 5.41 10.21
CA ARG A 177 -5.94 6.84 9.89
C ARG A 177 -5.26 7.04 8.54
N THR A 178 -4.18 6.30 8.28
CA THR A 178 -3.42 6.42 7.04
C THR A 178 -4.29 6.08 5.83
N ILE A 179 -5.16 5.07 5.91
CA ILE A 179 -6.12 4.76 4.85
C ILE A 179 -7.06 5.95 4.61
N ILE A 180 -7.70 6.48 5.65
CA ILE A 180 -8.67 7.58 5.52
C ILE A 180 -8.01 8.79 4.87
N HIS A 181 -6.83 9.22 5.35
CA HIS A 181 -6.08 10.33 4.74
C HIS A 181 -5.63 10.05 3.31
N THR A 182 -5.32 8.80 2.99
CA THR A 182 -4.96 8.42 1.62
C THR A 182 -6.17 8.51 0.70
N LEU A 183 -7.35 8.08 1.14
CA LEU A 183 -8.59 8.24 0.38
C LEU A 183 -8.92 9.72 0.15
N ASP A 184 -8.77 10.57 1.17
CA ASP A 184 -8.93 12.03 1.03
C ASP A 184 -7.95 12.63 0.03
N ALA A 185 -6.67 12.24 0.12
CA ALA A 185 -5.63 12.74 -0.77
C ALA A 185 -5.86 12.33 -2.22
N ILE A 186 -6.32 11.09 -2.46
CA ILE A 186 -6.66 10.58 -3.80
C ILE A 186 -7.87 11.32 -4.37
N GLU A 187 -8.92 11.51 -3.58
CA GLU A 187 -10.12 12.26 -3.98
C GLU A 187 -9.77 13.70 -4.39
N ALA A 188 -8.94 14.37 -3.60
CA ALA A 188 -8.44 15.71 -3.90
C ALA A 188 -7.54 15.73 -5.15
N LEU A 189 -6.61 14.78 -5.29
CA LEU A 189 -5.74 14.65 -6.46
C LEU A 189 -6.56 14.49 -7.75
N ILE A 190 -7.56 13.62 -7.75
CA ILE A 190 -8.42 13.40 -8.92
C ILE A 190 -9.15 14.69 -9.28
N THR A 191 -9.76 15.35 -8.30
CA THR A 191 -10.52 16.58 -8.52
C THR A 191 -9.65 17.70 -9.11
N MET A 192 -8.42 17.85 -8.62
CA MET A 192 -7.47 18.85 -9.12
C MET A 192 -6.89 18.50 -10.50
N CYS A 193 -6.64 17.23 -10.78
CA CYS A 193 -6.02 16.78 -12.04
C CYS A 193 -7.03 16.63 -13.18
N LYS A 194 -8.32 16.42 -12.90
CA LYS A 194 -9.37 16.19 -13.90
C LYS A 194 -9.45 17.27 -14.99
N PRO A 195 -9.36 18.59 -14.70
CA PRO A 195 -9.39 19.64 -15.73
C PRO A 195 -8.19 19.61 -16.69
N TYR A 196 -7.09 18.95 -16.30
CA TYR A 196 -5.85 18.88 -17.06
C TYR A 196 -5.58 17.48 -17.59
N CYS A 197 -6.57 16.57 -17.54
CA CYS A 197 -6.40 15.15 -17.82
C CYS A 197 -5.66 14.90 -19.14
N GLU A 198 -6.00 15.58 -20.23
CA GLU A 198 -5.35 15.42 -21.55
C GLU A 198 -3.82 15.66 -21.52
N LYS A 199 -3.36 16.57 -20.66
CA LYS A 199 -1.94 16.96 -20.54
C LYS A 199 -1.14 16.09 -19.58
N LEU A 200 -1.80 15.17 -18.87
CA LEU A 200 -1.19 14.35 -17.81
C LEU A 200 -0.87 12.94 -18.29
N TYR A 201 0.15 12.81 -19.16
CA TYR A 201 0.63 11.50 -19.60
C TYR A 201 1.48 10.80 -18.52
N PRO A 202 1.33 9.48 -18.29
CA PRO A 202 0.42 8.51 -18.94
C PRO A 202 -0.89 8.26 -18.17
N VAL A 203 -1.28 9.15 -17.25
CA VAL A 203 -2.39 8.89 -16.31
C VAL A 203 -3.75 9.32 -16.83
N GLN A 204 -3.86 9.74 -18.10
CA GLN A 204 -5.11 10.26 -18.67
C GLN A 204 -6.25 9.25 -18.59
N GLU A 205 -6.01 8.02 -19.03
CA GLU A 205 -7.02 6.96 -19.03
C GLU A 205 -7.42 6.55 -17.61
N LEU A 206 -6.47 6.59 -16.67
CA LEU A 206 -6.77 6.32 -15.27
C LEU A 206 -7.76 7.36 -14.76
N LEU A 207 -7.47 8.65 -14.94
CA LEU A 207 -8.31 9.77 -14.49
C LEU A 207 -9.71 9.80 -15.14
N LEU A 208 -9.85 9.31 -16.37
CA LEU A 208 -11.09 9.38 -17.14
C LEU A 208 -12.00 8.15 -16.99
N THR A 209 -11.43 6.95 -16.89
CA THR A 209 -12.19 5.69 -17.11
C THR A 209 -12.20 4.77 -15.91
N ASN A 210 -11.15 4.79 -15.08
CA ASN A 210 -10.94 3.74 -14.06
C ASN A 210 -11.29 4.18 -12.64
N PHE A 211 -11.73 5.43 -12.43
CA PHE A 211 -12.06 5.92 -11.10
C PHE A 211 -13.56 6.09 -10.89
N ASP A 212 -14.10 5.22 -10.04
CA ASP A 212 -15.42 5.40 -9.46
C ASP A 212 -15.32 6.17 -8.13
N SER A 213 -15.64 7.47 -8.17
CA SER A 213 -15.66 8.32 -6.99
C SER A 213 -16.67 7.85 -5.94
N ALA A 214 -17.73 7.14 -6.34
CA ALA A 214 -18.73 6.63 -5.42
C ALA A 214 -18.15 5.53 -4.53
N ILE A 215 -17.31 4.65 -5.06
CA ILE A 215 -16.66 3.59 -4.26
C ILE A 215 -15.76 4.21 -3.20
N ILE A 216 -14.93 5.19 -3.56
CA ILE A 216 -14.03 5.88 -2.62
C ILE A 216 -14.86 6.56 -1.53
N GLY A 217 -15.91 7.29 -1.92
CA GLY A 217 -16.81 7.96 -0.98
C GLY A 217 -17.51 6.99 -0.03
N ASN A 218 -18.00 5.86 -0.54
CA ASN A 218 -18.68 4.83 0.25
C ASN A 218 -17.73 4.16 1.25
N VAL A 219 -16.54 3.74 0.80
CA VAL A 219 -15.53 3.10 1.67
C VAL A 219 -15.07 4.07 2.76
N LYS A 220 -14.83 5.34 2.39
CA LYS A 220 -14.45 6.39 3.34
C LYS A 220 -15.56 6.65 4.36
N SER A 221 -16.80 6.81 3.90
CA SER A 221 -17.95 7.02 4.79
C SER A 221 -18.11 5.88 5.78
N TRP A 222 -17.98 4.64 5.30
CA TRP A 222 -18.03 3.46 6.14
C TRP A 222 -16.89 3.45 7.19
N LEU A 223 -15.64 3.69 6.78
CA LEU A 223 -14.51 3.76 7.69
C LEU A 223 -14.68 4.83 8.77
N VAL A 224 -15.13 6.03 8.39
CA VAL A 224 -15.34 7.13 9.31
C VAL A 224 -16.52 6.86 10.25
N HIS A 225 -17.58 6.21 9.78
CA HIS A 225 -18.73 5.86 10.62
C HIS A 225 -18.41 4.73 11.61
N VAL A 226 -17.60 3.75 11.20
CA VAL A 226 -17.28 2.59 12.03
C VAL A 226 -16.17 2.89 13.02
N ILE A 227 -15.13 3.63 12.62
CA ILE A 227 -13.88 3.74 13.37
C ILE A 227 -13.83 5.06 14.13
N ASP A 228 -13.57 4.98 15.44
CA ASP A 228 -13.20 6.14 16.24
C ASP A 228 -11.69 6.35 16.13
N THR A 229 -11.27 7.12 15.13
CA THR A 229 -9.84 7.36 14.85
C THR A 229 -9.11 8.10 15.96
N GLU A 230 -9.83 8.85 16.80
CA GLU A 230 -9.23 9.57 17.94
C GLU A 230 -8.99 8.63 19.10
N LYS A 231 -10.00 7.86 19.50
CA LYS A 231 -9.83 6.86 20.57
C LYS A 231 -8.89 5.75 20.16
N THR A 232 -8.94 5.33 18.90
CA THR A 232 -8.08 4.27 18.38
C THR A 232 -6.59 4.58 18.57
N GLU A 233 -6.20 5.85 18.39
CA GLU A 233 -4.83 6.28 18.66
C GLU A 233 -4.54 6.47 20.15
N LYS A 234 -5.47 7.07 20.91
CA LYS A 234 -5.26 7.28 22.36
C LYS A 234 -5.08 5.97 23.11
N GLU A 235 -5.90 4.97 22.79
CA GLU A 235 -5.88 3.65 23.44
C GLU A 235 -4.90 2.66 22.80
N GLN A 236 -4.27 3.05 21.68
CA GLN A 236 -3.41 2.17 20.86
C GLN A 236 -4.07 0.83 20.50
N ARG A 237 -5.40 0.83 20.39
CA ARG A 237 -6.23 -0.33 20.06
C ARG A 237 -7.32 0.09 19.09
N PHE A 238 -7.77 -0.80 18.21
CA PHE A 238 -8.91 -0.52 17.35
C PHE A 238 -10.18 -0.28 18.18
N VAL A 239 -10.76 0.92 18.07
CA VAL A 239 -11.98 1.34 18.78
C VAL A 239 -13.09 1.63 17.77
N VAL A 240 -14.22 0.98 17.97
CA VAL A 240 -15.45 1.17 17.18
C VAL A 240 -16.24 2.35 17.75
N ARG A 241 -16.85 3.17 16.89
CA ARG A 241 -17.74 4.26 17.34
C ARG A 241 -19.01 3.72 18.00
N ARG A 242 -19.52 4.50 18.96
CA ARG A 242 -20.81 4.23 19.60
C ARG A 242 -21.95 4.29 18.58
N GLY A 243 -22.92 3.39 18.71
CA GLY A 243 -24.08 3.28 17.85
C GLY A 243 -23.88 2.38 16.62
N VAL A 244 -22.66 1.88 16.38
CA VAL A 244 -22.39 0.90 15.30
C VAL A 244 -22.80 -0.51 15.74
N ASP A 245 -22.50 -0.88 16.99
CA ASP A 245 -22.85 -2.17 17.56
C ASP A 245 -23.35 -1.98 19.00
N THR A 246 -24.66 -2.11 19.17
CA THR A 246 -25.34 -1.97 20.47
C THR A 246 -24.89 -3.01 21.50
N THR A 247 -24.38 -4.17 21.08
CA THR A 247 -23.89 -5.19 22.00
C THR A 247 -22.52 -4.81 22.53
N LEU A 248 -21.62 -4.40 21.64
CA LEU A 248 -20.29 -3.90 22.00
C LEU A 248 -20.38 -2.64 22.88
N ASP A 249 -21.33 -1.76 22.60
CA ASP A 249 -21.57 -0.56 23.40
C ASP A 249 -21.96 -0.90 24.84
N LYS A 250 -22.89 -1.83 25.05
CA LYS A 250 -23.26 -2.31 26.40
C LYS A 250 -22.08 -2.92 27.14
N TRP A 251 -21.21 -3.65 26.44
CA TRP A 251 -20.04 -4.26 27.05
C TRP A 251 -19.01 -3.20 27.45
N ASN A 252 -18.80 -2.20 26.59
CA ASN A 252 -17.94 -1.05 26.89
C ASN A 252 -18.49 -0.23 28.07
N GLU A 253 -19.81 -0.04 28.17
CA GLU A 253 -20.45 0.64 29.30
C GLU A 253 -20.30 -0.14 30.61
N THR A 254 -20.54 -1.46 30.56
CA THR A 254 -20.37 -2.34 31.73
C THR A 254 -18.92 -2.34 32.21
N TYR A 255 -17.97 -2.42 31.27
CA TYR A 255 -16.54 -2.34 31.58
C TYR A 255 -16.16 -0.98 32.18
N ALA A 256 -16.71 0.12 31.66
CA ALA A 256 -16.48 1.46 32.18
C ALA A 256 -17.04 1.67 33.60
N CYS A 257 -18.13 0.98 33.95
CA CYS A 257 -18.75 1.03 35.29
C CYS A 257 -18.08 0.05 36.29
N LEU A 258 -17.25 -0.88 35.81
CA LEU A 258 -16.60 -1.88 36.64
C LEU A 258 -15.76 -1.28 37.79
N PRO A 259 -14.93 -0.22 37.59
CA PRO A 259 -14.18 0.39 38.68
C PRO A 259 -15.09 0.93 39.80
N ASP A 260 -16.19 1.59 39.45
CA ASP A 260 -17.14 2.14 40.43
C ASP A 260 -17.82 1.02 41.24
N LEU A 261 -18.22 -0.07 40.56
CA LEU A 261 -18.77 -1.25 41.20
C LEU A 261 -17.76 -1.93 42.14
N LEU A 262 -16.48 -2.02 41.71
CA LEU A 262 -15.42 -2.58 42.53
C LEU A 262 -15.09 -1.69 43.74
N SER A 263 -15.14 -0.36 43.57
CA SER A 263 -14.99 0.60 44.66
C SER A 263 -16.12 0.46 45.69
N GLN A 264 -17.38 0.37 45.25
CA GLN A 264 -18.51 0.13 46.15
C GLN A 264 -18.38 -1.20 46.90
N LEU A 265 -18.01 -2.27 46.20
CA LEU A 265 -17.79 -3.58 46.83
C LEU A 265 -16.65 -3.52 47.87
N ALA A 266 -15.57 -2.80 47.56
CA ALA A 266 -14.45 -2.64 48.49
C ALA A 266 -14.86 -1.88 49.77
N GLU A 267 -15.72 -0.87 49.65
CA GLU A 267 -16.30 -0.14 50.79
C GLU A 267 -17.21 -1.04 51.64
N ASP A 268 -18.09 -1.81 51.00
CA ASP A 268 -18.99 -2.74 51.69
C ASP A 268 -18.24 -3.85 52.44
N GLU A 269 -17.17 -4.39 51.86
CA GLU A 269 -16.34 -5.41 52.51
C GLU A 269 -15.47 -4.81 53.62
N LEU A 270 -15.01 -3.55 53.48
CA LEU A 270 -14.31 -2.84 54.55
C LEU A 270 -15.22 -2.65 55.78
N GLY A 271 -16.51 -2.39 55.58
CA GLY A 271 -17.49 -2.30 56.68
C GLY A 271 -17.74 -3.61 57.44
N LYS A 272 -17.42 -4.77 56.84
CA LYS A 272 -17.58 -6.10 57.46
C LYS A 272 -16.30 -6.60 58.15
N LEU A 273 -15.16 -5.96 57.92
CA LEU A 273 -13.87 -6.32 58.47
C LEU A 273 -13.66 -5.72 59.87
N ARG A 274 -12.79 -6.33 60.70
CA ARG A 274 -12.52 -5.88 62.08
C ARG A 274 -11.94 -4.46 62.11
N GLU A 275 -12.26 -3.67 63.14
CA GLU A 275 -11.90 -2.24 63.33
C GLU A 275 -10.41 -1.86 63.16
N ASN A 276 -9.51 -2.84 63.10
CA ASN A 276 -8.06 -2.61 62.96
C ASN A 276 -7.59 -2.45 61.50
N ILE A 277 -8.45 -2.69 60.50
CA ILE A 277 -8.10 -2.56 59.08
C ILE A 277 -8.63 -1.22 58.56
N ARG A 278 -7.73 -0.31 58.16
CA ARG A 278 -8.07 1.08 57.78
C ARG A 278 -8.18 1.33 56.28
N THR A 279 -7.73 0.38 55.45
CA THR A 279 -7.75 0.50 53.98
C THR A 279 -8.00 -0.86 53.34
N CYS A 280 -8.86 -0.91 52.33
CA CYS A 280 -9.08 -2.05 51.46
C CYS A 280 -8.92 -1.57 50.01
N GLY A 281 -8.19 -2.32 49.20
CA GLY A 281 -7.96 -2.00 47.79
C GLY A 281 -8.14 -3.25 46.96
N LEU A 282 -8.96 -3.14 45.92
CA LEU A 282 -9.29 -4.24 45.03
C LEU A 282 -8.53 -4.05 43.71
N ILE A 283 -7.69 -5.02 43.35
CA ILE A 283 -6.85 -4.96 42.16
C ILE A 283 -7.23 -6.11 41.25
N TYR A 284 -7.56 -5.80 40.00
CA TYR A 284 -7.82 -6.80 38.96
C TYR A 284 -6.52 -7.21 38.29
N PHE A 285 -6.20 -8.51 38.35
CA PHE A 285 -5.12 -9.10 37.57
C PHE A 285 -5.71 -9.89 36.39
N PRO A 286 -5.52 -9.45 35.14
CA PRO A 286 -5.88 -10.26 33.99
C PRO A 286 -4.93 -11.46 33.92
N LEU A 287 -5.40 -12.63 34.33
CA LEU A 287 -4.69 -13.90 34.12
C LEU A 287 -4.81 -14.27 32.64
N VAL A 288 -3.80 -13.92 31.85
CA VAL A 288 -3.68 -14.40 30.48
C VAL A 288 -3.29 -15.88 30.56
N SER A 289 -4.26 -16.76 30.29
CA SER A 289 -4.00 -18.19 30.15
C SER A 289 -3.38 -18.39 28.76
N ASN A 290 -2.13 -18.86 28.70
CA ASN A 290 -1.46 -19.25 27.45
C ASN A 290 -2.12 -20.48 26.82
#